data_AF-A0A317XVE9-F1
#
_entry.id   AF-A0A317XVE9-F1
#
_cell.length_a   1.000
_cell.length_b   1.000
_cell.length_c   1.000
_cell.angle_alpha   90.00
_cell.angle_beta   90.00
_cell.angle_gamma   90.00
#
_symmetry.space_group_name_H-M   'P 1'
#
loop_
_entity.id
_entity.type
_entity.pdbx_description
1 polymer ?
#
loop_
_entity_poly.entity_id
_entity_poly.type
_entity_poly.pdbx_seq_one_letter_code
_entity_poly.pdbx_strand_id
1 'polypeptide(L)'
;MTYSNLTLYTTSAVLILDTDGNRVVAKYYQPPHAANFLSTATPAQQNAVAATTPQLSAKSPFGTLKEQRAFEKAIFEKTKRATGDIILYDSHLVLFKTSLDVIFYVVGPAAENELMLCGLLNAFFDATSMLVRHQVEKRAILENLDLVTLALDETVDDGIILETDSTTIASRVSRPRPDVNEIQINEQSKLPFHPPFFASGSTQGGVSPGRLPAFRFYYDTQRSKELDCVMMFQKESDC
;
A
#
# COMPACT_ATOMS: atom_id res chain seq x y z
N MET A 1 12.50 7.42 30.59
CA MET A 1 11.97 6.19 29.97
C MET A 1 11.70 6.54 28.52
N THR A 2 12.56 6.08 27.61
CA THR A 2 12.33 6.18 26.17
C THR A 2 11.18 5.25 25.83
N TYR A 3 10.05 5.80 25.41
CA TYR A 3 8.92 5.01 24.97
C TYR A 3 9.28 4.35 23.64
N SER A 4 9.38 3.02 23.63
CA SER A 4 9.49 2.25 22.39
C SER A 4 8.17 2.38 21.67
N ASN A 5 8.16 3.07 20.53
CA ASN A 5 7.03 3.07 19.63
C ASN A 5 6.93 1.64 19.04
N LEU A 6 5.86 0.91 19.38
CA LEU A 6 5.63 -0.50 18.99
C LEU A 6 4.58 -0.64 17.87
N THR A 7 4.19 0.47 17.24
CA THR A 7 3.23 0.42 16.12
C THR A 7 3.94 0.05 14.83
N LEU A 8 3.24 -0.73 14.00
CA LEU A 8 3.68 -1.10 12.66
C LEU A 8 3.28 -0.06 11.59
N TYR A 9 2.42 0.89 11.95
CA TYR A 9 1.92 1.96 11.08
C TYR A 9 2.97 3.06 10.88
N THR A 10 3.89 2.83 9.97
CA THR A 10 5.01 3.74 9.71
C THR A 10 4.66 4.81 8.67
N THR A 11 3.74 4.50 7.75
CA THR A 11 3.47 5.33 6.57
C THR A 11 2.04 5.87 6.59
N SER A 12 1.89 7.19 6.51
CA SER A 12 0.60 7.87 6.42
C SER A 12 0.13 8.06 4.99
N ALA A 13 1.05 8.32 4.04
CA ALA A 13 0.69 8.47 2.63
C ALA A 13 1.90 8.21 1.72
N VAL A 14 1.61 7.77 0.50
CA VAL A 14 2.58 7.72 -0.62
C VAL A 14 1.98 8.48 -1.79
N LEU A 15 2.72 9.45 -2.32
CA LEU A 15 2.26 10.36 -3.36
C LEU A 15 3.27 10.42 -4.51
N ILE A 16 2.76 10.57 -5.73
CA ILE A 16 3.54 10.93 -6.91
C ILE A 16 2.92 12.20 -7.46
N LEU A 17 3.69 13.29 -7.46
CA LEU A 17 3.29 14.57 -8.01
C LEU A 17 4.14 14.91 -9.23
N ASP A 18 3.58 15.67 -10.15
CA ASP A 18 4.31 16.31 -11.24
C ASP A 18 5.13 17.50 -10.73
N THR A 19 6.09 17.97 -11.52
CA THR A 19 6.84 19.22 -11.34
C THR A 19 5.99 20.50 -11.29
N ASP A 20 4.71 20.40 -11.67
CA ASP A 20 3.69 21.45 -11.53
C ASP A 20 2.88 21.35 -10.23
N GLY A 21 3.04 20.27 -9.46
CA GLY A 21 2.30 20.01 -8.22
C GLY A 21 0.96 19.32 -8.45
N ASN A 22 0.71 18.86 -9.68
CA ASN A 22 -0.47 18.07 -10.01
C ASN A 22 -0.30 16.62 -9.54
N ARG A 23 -1.36 16.04 -8.99
CA ARG A 23 -1.38 14.65 -8.52
C ARG A 23 -1.33 13.68 -9.71
N VAL A 24 -0.37 12.76 -9.69
CA VAL A 24 -0.32 11.60 -10.59
C VAL A 24 -0.88 10.38 -9.86
N VAL A 25 -0.37 10.10 -8.67
CA VAL A 25 -0.85 9.04 -7.77
C VAL A 25 -0.90 9.60 -6.35
N ALA A 26 -1.93 9.27 -5.58
CA ALA A 26 -1.94 9.55 -4.16
C ALA A 26 -2.70 8.47 -3.41
N LYS A 27 -2.01 7.77 -2.51
CA LYS A 27 -2.61 6.83 -1.59
C LYS A 27 -2.39 7.32 -0.16
N TYR A 28 -3.48 7.59 0.53
CA TYR A 28 -3.49 7.95 1.94
C TYR A 28 -3.94 6.73 2.74
N TYR A 29 -3.11 6.32 3.69
CA TYR A 29 -3.39 5.19 4.53
C TYR A 29 -4.11 5.64 5.79
N GLN A 30 -5.02 4.79 6.23
CA GLN A 30 -5.70 4.96 7.49
C GLN A 30 -5.69 3.63 8.21
N PRO A 31 -5.10 3.53 9.41
CA PRO A 31 -5.04 2.27 10.12
C PRO A 31 -6.47 1.79 10.45
N PRO A 32 -6.96 0.71 9.82
CA PRO A 32 -8.36 0.32 9.94
C PRO A 32 -8.68 -0.19 11.34
N HIS A 33 -7.68 -0.64 12.10
CA HIS A 33 -7.84 -1.28 13.41
C HIS A 33 -7.40 -0.38 14.58
N ALA A 34 -6.88 0.82 14.29
CA ALA A 34 -6.53 1.81 15.31
C ALA A 34 -7.74 2.19 16.18
N ALA A 35 -8.92 2.34 15.57
CA ALA A 35 -10.16 2.65 16.27
C ALA A 35 -10.66 1.51 17.18
N ASN A 36 -10.46 0.25 16.77
CA ASN A 36 -10.94 -0.90 17.52
C ASN A 36 -10.09 -1.18 18.78
N PHE A 37 -8.77 -1.01 18.69
CA PHE A 37 -7.88 -1.21 19.85
C PHE A 37 -8.17 -0.22 20.99
N LEU A 38 -8.61 1.00 20.66
CA LEU A 38 -8.99 2.02 21.64
C LEU A 38 -10.36 1.74 22.29
N SER A 39 -11.26 1.06 21.57
CA SER A 39 -12.64 0.79 22.04
C SER A 39 -12.75 -0.36 23.05
N THR A 40 -11.81 -1.31 23.03
CA THR A 40 -11.78 -2.47 23.93
C THR A 40 -10.88 -2.27 25.16
N ALA A 41 -10.11 -1.18 25.19
CA ALA A 41 -9.21 -0.85 26.29
C ALA A 41 -9.96 -0.13 27.42
N THR A 42 -9.67 -0.48 28.68
CA THR A 42 -10.19 0.26 29.84
C THR A 42 -9.73 1.73 29.81
N PRO A 43 -10.45 2.69 30.42
CA PRO A 43 -10.10 4.12 30.38
C PRO A 43 -8.68 4.45 30.90
N ALA A 44 -8.08 3.59 31.73
CA ALA A 44 -6.69 3.70 32.14
C ALA A 44 -5.67 3.29 31.05
N GLN A 45 -6.04 2.34 30.19
CA GLN A 45 -5.24 1.87 29.05
C GLN A 45 -5.36 2.82 27.84
N GLN A 46 -6.51 3.49 27.64
CA GLN A 46 -6.67 4.49 26.59
C GLN A 46 -5.64 5.65 26.71
N ASN A 47 -5.40 6.13 27.93
CA ASN A 47 -4.39 7.17 28.18
C ASN A 47 -2.95 6.66 28.04
N ALA A 48 -2.68 5.40 28.40
CA ALA A 48 -1.37 4.79 28.22
C ALA A 48 -1.04 4.57 26.74
N VAL A 49 -2.00 4.09 25.94
CA VAL A 49 -1.85 3.83 24.49
C VAL A 49 -1.83 5.15 23.69
N ALA A 50 -2.60 6.16 24.08
CA ALA A 50 -2.51 7.50 23.50
C ALA A 50 -1.18 8.21 23.83
N ALA A 51 -0.59 7.96 25.00
CA ALA A 51 0.71 8.50 25.40
C ALA A 51 1.91 7.72 24.83
N THR A 52 1.77 6.42 24.54
CA THR A 52 2.83 5.56 23.98
C THR A 52 2.75 5.40 22.46
N THR A 53 1.59 5.63 21.88
CA THR A 53 1.28 5.42 20.45
C THR A 53 0.33 6.51 19.96
N PRO A 54 0.82 7.75 19.74
CA PRO A 54 -0.01 8.86 19.22
C PRO A 54 -0.74 8.50 17.91
N GLN A 55 -0.16 7.58 17.15
CA GLN A 55 -0.61 7.14 15.83
C GLN A 55 -1.88 6.26 15.81
N LEU A 56 -2.26 5.62 16.92
CA LEU A 56 -3.47 4.79 16.98
C LEU A 56 -4.75 5.58 17.29
N SER A 57 -4.62 6.87 17.57
CA SER A 57 -5.75 7.78 17.82
C SER A 57 -6.08 8.71 16.66
N ALA A 58 -5.18 8.78 15.67
CA ALA A 58 -5.31 9.68 14.55
C ALA A 58 -6.28 9.09 13.52
N LYS A 59 -7.53 9.53 13.59
CA LYS A 59 -8.32 9.70 12.38
C LYS A 59 -7.41 10.45 11.40
N SER A 60 -7.01 9.85 10.27
CA SER A 60 -6.05 10.43 9.35
C SER A 60 -6.43 11.90 9.10
N PRO A 61 -5.50 12.86 9.30
CA PRO A 61 -5.82 14.29 9.25
C PRO A 61 -6.25 14.77 7.85
N PHE A 62 -6.18 13.88 6.86
CA PHE A 62 -6.50 14.13 5.45
C PHE A 62 -7.76 13.37 4.99
N GLY A 63 -8.80 13.38 5.83
CA GLY A 63 -10.05 12.67 5.55
C GLY A 63 -10.84 13.24 4.37
N THR A 64 -10.58 14.50 3.98
CA THR A 64 -11.25 15.14 2.84
C THR A 64 -10.28 15.41 1.68
N LEU A 65 -10.79 15.32 0.45
CA LEU A 65 -10.01 15.65 -0.76
C LEU A 65 -9.48 17.09 -0.75
N LYS A 66 -10.22 18.01 -0.12
CA LYS A 66 -9.81 19.41 0.02
C LYS A 66 -8.58 19.54 0.91
N GLU A 67 -8.55 18.86 2.05
CA GLU A 67 -7.40 18.84 2.96
C GLU A 67 -6.19 18.17 2.32
N GLN A 68 -6.40 17.07 1.59
CA GLN A 68 -5.32 16.41 0.85
C GLN A 68 -4.67 17.34 -0.18
N ARG A 69 -5.47 18.01 -1.02
CA ARG A 69 -4.95 18.97 -2.02
C ARG A 69 -4.21 20.14 -1.37
N ALA A 70 -4.72 20.64 -0.23
CA ALA A 70 -4.05 21.71 0.51
C ALA A 70 -2.69 21.26 1.06
N PHE A 71 -2.63 20.04 1.60
CA PHE A 71 -1.40 19.42 2.08
C PHE A 71 -0.39 19.19 0.95
N GLU A 72 -0.82 18.61 -0.18
CA GLU A 72 0.02 18.38 -1.37
C GLU A 72 0.64 19.66 -1.90
N LYS A 73 -0.17 20.72 -2.01
CA LYS A 73 0.33 22.03 -2.42
C LYS A 73 1.38 22.58 -1.45
N ALA A 74 1.13 22.44 -0.15
CA ALA A 74 2.03 22.95 0.88
C ALA A 74 3.37 22.19 0.94
N ILE A 75 3.36 20.86 0.81
CA ILE A 75 4.61 20.08 0.77
C ILE A 75 5.39 20.39 -0.50
N PHE A 76 4.71 20.54 -1.64
CA PHE A 76 5.33 20.84 -2.93
C PHE A 76 6.01 22.21 -2.95
N GLU A 77 5.35 23.24 -2.38
CA GLU A 77 5.95 24.57 -2.24
C GLU A 77 7.21 24.55 -1.36
N LYS A 78 7.23 23.70 -0.32
CA LYS A 78 8.39 23.53 0.55
C LYS A 78 9.51 22.75 -0.10
N THR A 79 9.21 21.66 -0.82
CA THR A 79 10.24 20.84 -1.47
C THR A 79 10.90 21.56 -2.63
N LYS A 80 10.20 22.46 -3.33
CA LYS A 80 10.80 23.32 -4.37
C LYS A 80 11.95 24.19 -3.85
N ARG A 81 11.99 24.47 -2.54
CA ARG A 81 13.01 25.33 -1.90
C ARG A 81 13.99 24.54 -1.02
N ALA A 82 13.75 23.25 -0.82
CA ALA A 82 14.56 22.41 0.06
C ALA A 82 15.76 21.85 -0.70
N THR A 83 16.93 21.81 -0.03
CA THR A 83 18.21 21.35 -0.61
C THR A 83 18.53 19.89 -0.25
N GLY A 84 17.59 19.15 0.34
CA GLY A 84 17.80 17.76 0.74
C GLY A 84 16.49 16.97 0.65
N ASP A 85 16.57 15.66 0.84
CA ASP A 85 15.51 14.71 0.47
C ASP A 85 14.45 14.49 1.56
N ILE A 86 14.55 15.23 2.68
CA ILE A 86 13.70 15.07 3.86
C ILE A 86 13.27 16.45 4.38
N ILE A 87 11.98 16.62 4.64
CA ILE A 87 11.43 17.80 5.32
C ILE A 87 10.47 17.38 6.44
N LEU A 88 10.34 18.24 7.44
CA LEU A 88 9.30 18.13 8.47
C LEU A 88 8.20 19.16 8.19
N TYR A 89 6.96 18.69 8.04
CA TYR A 89 5.79 19.52 7.80
C TYR A 89 4.62 19.12 8.69
N ASP A 90 4.11 20.04 9.51
CA ASP A 90 2.90 19.83 10.33
C ASP A 90 2.91 18.51 11.13
N SER A 91 4.02 18.23 11.83
CA SER A 91 4.22 16.97 12.56
C SER A 91 4.23 15.70 11.69
N HIS A 92 4.53 15.83 10.40
CA HIS A 92 4.77 14.73 9.47
C HIS A 92 6.17 14.81 8.88
N LEU A 93 6.90 13.70 8.90
CA LEU A 93 8.11 13.52 8.14
C LEU A 93 7.72 13.25 6.69
N VAL A 94 8.25 14.07 5.78
CA VAL A 94 8.01 13.95 4.35
C VAL A 94 9.36 13.73 3.69
N LEU A 95 9.55 12.53 3.17
CA LEU A 95 10.70 12.19 2.36
C LEU A 95 10.30 12.30 0.90
N PHE A 96 11.21 12.79 0.07
CA PHE A 96 10.93 12.97 -1.35
C PHE A 96 12.11 12.66 -2.23
N LYS A 97 11.82 12.23 -3.45
CA LYS A 97 12.81 11.93 -4.48
C LYS A 97 12.32 12.46 -5.82
N THR A 98 13.09 13.36 -6.40
CA THR A 98 12.79 13.97 -7.70
C THR A 98 13.40 13.14 -8.82
N SER A 99 12.64 12.90 -9.89
CA SER A 99 13.11 12.25 -11.12
C SER A 99 12.46 12.90 -12.33
N LEU A 100 13.27 13.48 -13.22
CA LEU A 100 12.80 14.20 -14.41
C LEU A 100 11.63 15.16 -14.11
N ASP A 101 10.43 14.81 -14.55
CA ASP A 101 9.18 15.57 -14.44
C ASP A 101 8.23 15.05 -13.34
N VAL A 102 8.70 14.13 -12.48
CA VAL A 102 7.91 13.59 -11.35
C VAL A 102 8.67 13.64 -10.03
N ILE A 103 7.92 13.71 -8.94
CA ILE A 103 8.43 13.75 -7.58
C ILE A 103 7.67 12.71 -6.76
N PHE A 104 8.41 11.78 -6.18
CA PHE A 104 7.91 10.76 -5.28
C PHE A 104 7.95 11.28 -3.86
N TYR A 105 6.90 11.03 -3.09
CA TYR A 105 6.79 11.42 -1.69
C TYR A 105 6.36 10.22 -0.84
N VAL A 106 7.02 10.07 0.30
CA VAL A 106 6.61 9.19 1.39
C VAL A 106 6.37 10.07 2.61
N VAL A 107 5.17 9.97 3.17
CA VAL A 107 4.75 10.74 4.35
C VAL A 107 4.59 9.79 5.50
N GLY A 108 5.28 10.05 6.61
CA GLY A 108 5.14 9.35 7.87
C GLY A 108 4.92 10.33 9.02
N PRO A 109 4.51 9.85 10.20
CA PRO A 109 4.42 10.68 11.41
C PRO A 109 5.79 11.18 11.88
N ALA A 110 5.84 12.32 12.57
CA ALA A 110 7.11 12.94 13.05
C ALA A 110 7.97 12.07 13.97
N ALA A 111 7.38 11.07 14.61
CA ALA A 111 8.07 10.19 15.55
C ALA A 111 8.65 8.92 14.89
N GLU A 112 8.43 8.73 13.58
CA GLU A 112 8.91 7.55 12.86
C GLU A 112 10.39 7.59 12.52
N ASN A 113 10.95 6.41 12.29
CA ASN A 113 12.31 6.29 11.83
C ASN A 113 12.42 6.69 10.34
N GLU A 114 13.08 7.83 10.09
CA GLU A 114 13.36 8.35 8.75
C GLU A 114 14.06 7.33 7.85
N LEU A 115 14.94 6.48 8.40
CA LEU A 115 15.68 5.49 7.61
C LEU A 115 14.76 4.40 7.05
N MET A 116 13.70 4.03 7.78
CA MET A 116 12.72 3.06 7.29
C MET A 116 11.89 3.64 6.14
N LEU A 117 11.45 4.90 6.28
CA LEU A 117 10.72 5.60 5.23
C LEU A 117 11.61 5.84 4.00
N CYS A 118 12.91 6.09 4.21
CA CYS A 118 13.88 6.22 3.12
C CYS A 118 14.07 4.89 2.38
N GLY A 119 14.17 3.77 3.11
CA GLY A 119 14.19 2.44 2.53
C GLY A 119 12.94 2.16 1.68
N LEU A 120 11.76 2.50 2.20
CA LEU A 120 10.49 2.42 1.48
C LEU A 120 10.50 3.25 0.19
N LEU A 121 10.89 4.53 0.26
CA LEU A 121 10.93 5.44 -0.88
C LEU A 121 11.84 4.92 -1.99
N ASN A 122 13.04 4.45 -1.63
CA ASN A 122 13.98 3.91 -2.60
C ASN A 122 13.50 2.58 -3.18
N ALA A 123 12.96 1.67 -2.37
CA ALA A 123 12.40 0.40 -2.83
C ALA A 123 11.29 0.62 -3.87
N PHE A 124 10.35 1.51 -3.57
CA PHE A 124 9.25 1.84 -4.48
C PHE A 124 9.73 2.54 -5.76
N PHE A 125 10.68 3.49 -5.63
CA PHE A 125 11.26 4.17 -6.78
C PHE A 125 12.01 3.20 -7.72
N ASP A 126 12.85 2.34 -7.16
CA ASP A 126 13.64 1.38 -7.94
C ASP A 126 12.74 0.32 -8.57
N ALA A 127 11.70 -0.14 -7.86
CA ALA A 127 10.70 -1.06 -8.41
C ALA A 127 9.94 -0.40 -9.58
N THR A 128 9.52 0.85 -9.40
CA THR A 128 8.87 1.64 -10.47
C THR A 128 9.80 1.77 -11.67
N SER A 129 11.07 2.12 -11.45
CA SER A 129 12.10 2.21 -12.49
C SER A 129 12.23 0.92 -13.28
N MET A 130 12.26 -0.25 -12.62
CA MET A 130 12.30 -1.54 -13.32
C MET A 130 11.04 -1.78 -14.16
N LEU A 131 9.86 -1.45 -13.64
CA LEU A 131 8.57 -1.67 -14.32
C LEU A 131 8.39 -0.77 -15.54
N VAL A 132 8.87 0.48 -15.49
CA VAL A 132 8.80 1.45 -16.60
C VAL A 132 10.07 1.47 -17.47
N ARG A 133 10.89 0.41 -17.42
CA ARG A 133 12.11 0.25 -18.24
C ARG A 133 13.11 1.40 -18.09
N HIS A 134 13.31 1.86 -16.86
CA HIS A 134 14.24 2.91 -16.44
C HIS A 134 13.93 4.32 -16.97
N GLN A 135 12.74 4.53 -17.52
CA GLN A 135 12.24 5.85 -17.91
C GLN A 135 11.24 6.34 -16.86
N VAL A 136 11.73 6.77 -15.70
CA VAL A 136 10.88 7.30 -14.63
C VAL A 136 10.51 8.75 -14.95
N GLU A 137 9.57 8.90 -15.87
CA GLU A 137 8.96 10.17 -16.26
C GLU A 137 7.43 10.07 -16.23
N LYS A 138 6.74 11.21 -16.17
CA LYS A 138 5.29 11.31 -16.06
C LYS A 138 4.59 10.49 -17.12
N ARG A 139 5.05 10.59 -18.37
CA ARG A 139 4.46 9.87 -19.51
C ARG A 139 4.52 8.36 -19.29
N ALA A 140 5.70 7.83 -18.97
CA ALA A 140 5.91 6.40 -18.78
C ALA A 140 5.14 5.85 -17.57
N ILE A 141 5.04 6.62 -16.48
CA ILE A 141 4.22 6.26 -15.31
C ILE A 141 2.74 6.22 -15.66
N LEU A 142 2.22 7.21 -16.40
CA LEU A 142 0.82 7.25 -16.82
C LEU A 142 0.48 6.12 -17.80
N GLU A 143 1.39 5.77 -18.71
CA GLU A 143 1.21 4.64 -19.64
C GLU A 143 1.20 3.28 -18.93
N ASN A 144 1.85 3.16 -17.77
CA ASN A 144 1.98 1.92 -16.99
C ASN A 144 1.37 2.05 -15.58
N LEU A 145 0.31 2.86 -15.43
CA LEU A 145 -0.24 3.21 -14.13
C LEU A 145 -0.65 1.97 -13.32
N ASP A 146 -1.25 0.98 -13.98
CA ASP A 146 -1.69 -0.28 -13.36
C ASP A 146 -0.54 -1.02 -12.66
N LEU A 147 0.65 -1.07 -13.30
CA LEU A 147 1.82 -1.72 -12.71
C LEU A 147 2.38 -0.91 -11.54
N VAL A 148 2.39 0.42 -11.64
CA VAL A 148 2.89 1.30 -10.58
C VAL A 148 2.00 1.23 -9.34
N THR A 149 0.67 1.20 -9.51
CA THR A 149 -0.26 1.05 -8.38
C THR A 149 -0.15 -0.34 -7.74
N LEU A 150 0.03 -1.40 -8.52
CA LEU A 150 0.27 -2.74 -7.98
C LEU A 150 1.61 -2.84 -7.24
N ALA A 151 2.66 -2.17 -7.73
CA ALA A 151 3.93 -2.10 -7.02
C ALA A 151 3.80 -1.38 -5.69
N LEU A 152 2.99 -0.32 -5.64
CA LEU A 152 2.70 0.40 -4.42
C LEU A 152 1.96 -0.49 -3.40
N ASP A 153 1.02 -1.32 -3.85
CA ASP A 153 0.31 -2.30 -3.00
C ASP A 153 1.23 -3.41 -2.45
N GLU A 154 2.18 -3.90 -3.25
CA GLU A 154 3.19 -4.87 -2.77
C GLU A 154 4.19 -4.24 -1.79
N THR A 155 4.37 -2.91 -1.84
CA THR A 155 5.33 -2.21 -0.99
C THR A 155 4.69 -1.81 0.35
N VAL A 156 3.48 -1.27 0.35
CA VAL A 156 2.78 -0.77 1.55
C VAL A 156 1.31 -1.17 1.54
N ASP A 157 0.87 -1.76 2.66
CA ASP A 157 -0.52 -2.12 2.91
C ASP A 157 -1.03 -1.46 4.19
N ASP A 158 -2.09 -0.66 4.08
CA ASP A 158 -2.71 0.09 5.18
C ASP A 158 -1.73 0.86 6.09
N GLY A 159 -0.62 1.35 5.52
CA GLY A 159 0.42 2.11 6.22
C GLY A 159 1.51 1.26 6.87
N ILE A 160 1.49 -0.06 6.65
CA ILE A 160 2.51 -1.02 7.06
C ILE A 160 3.40 -1.33 5.85
N ILE A 161 4.72 -1.25 6.04
CA ILE A 161 5.68 -1.63 5.00
C ILE A 161 5.72 -3.16 4.91
N LEU A 162 5.42 -3.70 3.73
CA LEU A 162 5.41 -5.15 3.49
C LEU A 162 6.74 -5.63 2.88
N GLU A 163 7.24 -4.92 1.88
CA GLU A 163 8.47 -5.26 1.18
C GLU A 163 9.36 -4.05 1.00
N THR A 164 10.67 -4.28 1.11
CA THR A 164 11.71 -3.25 0.93
C THR A 164 12.69 -3.60 -0.18
N ASP A 165 12.53 -4.76 -0.82
CA ASP A 165 13.37 -5.17 -1.96
C ASP A 165 12.67 -4.88 -3.29
N SER A 166 13.27 -3.98 -4.08
CA SER A 166 12.70 -3.51 -5.34
C SER A 166 12.58 -4.61 -6.40
N THR A 167 13.53 -5.54 -6.43
CA THR A 167 13.53 -6.64 -7.41
C THR A 167 12.41 -7.64 -7.12
N THR A 168 12.17 -7.93 -5.84
CA THR A 168 11.09 -8.79 -5.37
C THR A 168 9.74 -8.17 -5.69
N ILE A 169 9.55 -6.87 -5.40
CA ILE A 169 8.32 -6.12 -5.73
C ILE A 169 8.04 -6.21 -7.23
N ALA A 170 9.00 -5.82 -8.08
CA ALA A 170 8.83 -5.84 -9.53
C ALA A 170 8.54 -7.24 -10.09
N SER A 171 9.17 -8.28 -9.51
CA SER A 171 8.94 -9.67 -9.93
C SER A 171 7.54 -10.18 -9.63
N ARG A 172 6.94 -9.77 -8.50
CA ARG A 172 5.57 -10.15 -8.10
C ARG A 172 4.52 -9.42 -8.91
N VAL A 173 4.76 -8.14 -9.21
CA VAL A 173 3.85 -7.32 -10.00
C VAL A 173 3.85 -7.73 -11.48
N SER A 174 5.02 -8.04 -12.04
CA SER A 174 5.15 -8.45 -13.46
C SER A 174 4.63 -9.86 -13.74
N ARG A 175 4.51 -10.70 -12.72
CA ARG A 175 3.98 -12.07 -12.81
C ARG A 175 2.81 -12.20 -11.85
N PRO A 176 1.58 -11.86 -12.30
CA PRO A 176 0.38 -12.16 -11.52
C PRO A 176 0.46 -13.62 -11.09
N ARG A 177 0.31 -13.90 -9.78
CA ARG A 177 0.30 -15.28 -9.28
C ARG A 177 -0.66 -16.08 -10.17
N PRO A 178 -0.23 -17.22 -10.76
CA PRO A 178 -1.19 -18.07 -11.43
C PRO A 178 -2.24 -18.43 -10.41
N ASP A 179 -3.50 -18.14 -10.71
CA ASP A 179 -4.63 -18.58 -9.90
C ASP A 179 -4.41 -20.06 -9.57
N VAL A 180 -4.47 -20.44 -8.29
CA VAL A 180 -4.31 -21.84 -7.85
C VAL A 180 -5.41 -22.74 -8.45
N ASN A 181 -6.40 -22.14 -9.12
CA ASN A 181 -7.47 -22.82 -9.86
C ASN A 181 -7.12 -23.17 -11.32
N GLU A 182 -5.95 -22.77 -11.85
CA GLU A 182 -5.47 -23.20 -13.17
C GLU A 182 -4.22 -24.08 -13.06
N ILE A 183 -4.29 -25.12 -12.22
CA ILE A 183 -3.49 -26.31 -12.50
C ILE A 183 -4.22 -27.03 -13.65
N GLN A 184 -3.78 -26.80 -14.89
CA GLN A 184 -4.07 -27.71 -15.99
C GLN A 184 -3.49 -29.08 -15.63
N ILE A 185 -4.31 -29.95 -15.03
CA ILE A 185 -4.03 -31.39 -14.97
C ILE A 185 -4.12 -31.87 -16.42
N ASN A 186 -2.97 -31.88 -17.11
CA ASN A 186 -2.90 -32.53 -18.41
C ASN A 186 -3.16 -34.02 -18.18
N GLU A 187 -4.16 -34.60 -18.85
CA GLU A 187 -4.62 -36.00 -18.69
C GLU A 187 -3.58 -37.04 -19.21
N GLN A 188 -2.32 -36.96 -18.79
CA GLN A 188 -1.29 -37.95 -19.09
C GLN A 188 -0.80 -38.65 -17.82
N SER A 189 -1.73 -39.35 -17.17
CA SER A 189 -1.38 -40.49 -16.32
C SER A 189 -2.51 -41.53 -16.30
N LYS A 190 -2.85 -42.07 -17.48
CA LYS A 190 -3.55 -43.37 -17.55
C LYS A 190 -2.57 -44.48 -17.17
N LEU A 191 -2.35 -44.69 -15.87
CA LEU A 191 -1.89 -45.97 -15.35
C LEU A 191 -3.11 -46.91 -15.28
N PRO A 192 -3.05 -48.13 -15.86
CA PRO A 192 -4.19 -49.05 -15.77
C PRO A 192 -4.35 -49.55 -14.33
N PHE A 193 -5.42 -49.12 -13.68
CA PHE A 193 -5.84 -49.53 -12.34
C PHE A 193 -6.57 -50.89 -12.42
N HIS A 194 -6.00 -51.91 -11.78
CA HIS A 194 -6.64 -53.21 -11.56
C HIS A 194 -7.72 -53.09 -10.45
N PRO A 195 -8.89 -53.76 -10.55
CA PRO A 195 -10.01 -53.54 -9.62
C PRO A 195 -9.76 -54.14 -8.21
N PRO A 196 -10.53 -53.68 -7.20
CA PRO A 196 -10.13 -53.69 -5.79
C PRO A 196 -10.63 -54.91 -4.99
N PHE A 197 -9.84 -55.35 -4.01
CA PHE A 197 -10.26 -56.28 -2.96
C PHE A 197 -10.71 -55.50 -1.72
N PHE A 198 -11.95 -55.75 -1.29
CA PHE A 198 -12.61 -55.17 -0.12
C PHE A 198 -11.97 -55.67 1.19
N ALA A 199 -11.68 -54.76 2.13
CA ALA A 199 -11.72 -55.06 3.56
C ALA A 199 -11.95 -53.79 4.40
N SER A 200 -12.77 -53.97 5.43
CA SER A 200 -13.44 -53.02 6.32
C SER A 200 -12.57 -52.40 7.43
N GLY A 201 -13.02 -51.25 7.95
CA GLY A 201 -12.69 -50.75 9.30
C GLY A 201 -12.32 -49.26 9.30
N SER A 202 -13.28 -48.34 9.52
CA SER A 202 -13.72 -47.81 10.84
C SER A 202 -13.03 -46.50 11.26
N THR A 203 -13.84 -45.43 11.28
CA THR A 203 -13.92 -44.39 12.33
C THR A 203 -13.10 -43.08 12.20
N GLN A 204 -13.85 -42.03 11.84
CA GLN A 204 -13.87 -40.62 12.32
C GLN A 204 -12.72 -39.63 12.06
N GLY A 205 -13.14 -38.44 11.57
CA GLY A 205 -12.53 -37.15 11.89
C GLY A 205 -12.36 -36.24 10.67
N GLY A 206 -13.34 -35.41 10.32
CA GLY A 206 -13.20 -34.45 9.21
C GLY A 206 -14.25 -33.34 9.26
N VAL A 207 -13.80 -32.16 9.69
CA VAL A 207 -14.58 -30.94 9.92
C VAL A 207 -15.16 -30.38 8.62
N SER A 208 -16.40 -29.90 8.70
CA SER A 208 -17.18 -29.24 7.64
C SER A 208 -16.49 -28.03 7.01
N PRO A 209 -16.65 -27.77 5.69
CA PRO A 209 -16.05 -26.61 5.03
C PRO A 209 -16.84 -25.34 5.37
N GLY A 210 -16.21 -24.48 6.17
CA GLY A 210 -16.66 -23.14 6.47
C GLY A 210 -16.43 -22.20 5.29
N ARG A 211 -17.55 -21.80 4.68
CA ARG A 211 -17.84 -20.53 4.00
C ARG A 211 -16.76 -19.44 4.11
N LEU A 212 -16.13 -19.06 2.98
CA LEU A 212 -15.56 -17.72 2.78
C LEU A 212 -15.75 -17.25 1.33
N PRO A 213 -16.68 -16.29 1.09
CA PRO A 213 -16.57 -15.32 0.02
C PRO A 213 -16.56 -13.92 0.65
N ALA A 214 -15.39 -13.42 1.07
CA ALA A 214 -15.27 -12.08 1.66
C ALA A 214 -14.15 -11.24 1.01
N PHE A 215 -13.04 -11.86 0.59
CA PHE A 215 -11.91 -11.12 0.02
C PHE A 215 -12.16 -10.60 -1.41
N ARG A 216 -12.90 -11.34 -2.25
CA ARG A 216 -13.20 -10.92 -3.64
C ARG A 216 -14.11 -9.69 -3.70
N PHE A 217 -15.04 -9.55 -2.74
CA PHE A 217 -15.94 -8.39 -2.69
C PHE A 217 -15.25 -7.12 -2.18
N TYR A 218 -14.21 -7.24 -1.34
CA TYR A 218 -13.47 -6.07 -0.87
C TYR A 218 -12.61 -5.46 -1.98
N TYR A 219 -11.90 -6.30 -2.75
CA TYR A 219 -11.08 -5.86 -3.88
C TYR A 219 -11.91 -5.24 -5.01
N ASP A 220 -13.06 -5.80 -5.38
CA ASP A 220 -13.93 -5.20 -6.41
C ASP A 220 -14.58 -3.87 -5.95
N THR A 221 -14.85 -3.74 -4.65
CA THR A 221 -15.44 -2.50 -4.09
C THR A 221 -14.41 -1.37 -3.98
N GLN A 222 -13.15 -1.67 -3.67
CA GLN A 222 -12.08 -0.66 -3.63
C GLN A 222 -11.63 -0.27 -5.05
N ARG A 223 -11.52 -1.25 -5.96
CA ARG A 223 -11.24 -1.03 -7.39
C ARG A 223 -12.26 -0.12 -8.05
N SER A 224 -13.55 -0.26 -7.72
CA SER A 224 -14.60 0.65 -8.23
C SER A 224 -14.43 2.08 -7.74
N LYS A 225 -13.99 2.30 -6.49
CA LYS A 225 -13.80 3.65 -5.93
C LYS A 225 -12.53 4.34 -6.45
N GLU A 226 -11.46 3.58 -6.68
CA GLU A 226 -10.22 4.10 -7.27
C GLU A 226 -10.39 4.39 -8.76
N LEU A 227 -11.08 3.53 -9.52
CA LEU A 227 -11.42 3.79 -10.92
C LEU A 227 -12.39 4.96 -11.09
N ASP A 228 -13.37 5.16 -10.20
CA ASP A 228 -14.24 6.34 -10.25
C ASP A 228 -13.47 7.64 -9.99
N CYS A 229 -12.45 7.59 -9.12
CA CYS A 229 -11.57 8.74 -8.86
C CYS A 229 -10.67 9.05 -10.05
N VAL A 230 -10.06 8.03 -10.67
CA VAL A 230 -9.21 8.18 -11.87
C VAL A 230 -10.01 8.56 -13.12
N MET A 231 -11.20 8.00 -13.33
CA MET A 231 -12.08 8.36 -14.45
C MET A 231 -12.70 9.76 -14.30
N MET A 232 -12.94 10.24 -13.08
CA MET A 232 -13.33 11.65 -12.87
C MET A 232 -12.23 12.61 -13.32
N PHE A 233 -10.96 12.26 -13.16
CA PHE A 233 -9.81 13.10 -13.56
C PHE A 233 -9.71 13.31 -15.08
N GLN A 234 -10.10 12.32 -15.89
CA GLN A 234 -10.06 12.47 -17.34
C GLN A 234 -11.17 13.41 -17.85
N LYS A 235 -12.31 13.46 -17.15
CA LYS A 235 -13.43 14.34 -17.52
C LYS A 235 -13.25 15.80 -17.13
N GLU A 236 -12.48 16.09 -16.08
CA GLU A 236 -12.17 17.47 -15.65
C GLU A 236 -10.99 18.10 -16.41
N SER A 237 -10.25 17.32 -17.20
CA SER A 237 -9.14 17.80 -18.04
C SER A 237 -9.56 18.22 -19.46
N ASP A 238 -10.80 17.88 -19.86
CA ASP A 238 -11.37 18.13 -21.20
C ASP A 238 -12.41 19.28 -21.22
N CYS A 239 -12.50 20.09 -20.16
CA CYS A 239 -13.40 21.26 -20.08
C CYS A 239 -12.69 22.51 -19.55
#